data_AF-A0A060BK55-F1
#
_entry.id   AF-A0A060BK55-F1
#
_cell.length_a   1.000
_cell.length_b   1.000
_cell.length_c   1.000
_cell.angle_alpha   90.00
_cell.angle_beta   90.00
_cell.angle_gamma   90.00
#
_symmetry.space_group_name_H-M   'P 1'
#
loop_
_entity.id
_entity.type
_entity.pdbx_description
1 polymer ?
#
loop_
_entity_poly.entity_id
_entity_poly.type
_entity_poly.pdbx_seq_one_letter_code
_entity_poly.pdbx_strand_id
1 'polypeptide(L)' 'MFNMFIMSRAKVDEYCSWLFPLLEGLEERIDDSGYDAFAARYPGRVSERLMDVWLRTTGLSLYRASRRQSGTGQLG' A
#
# COMPACT_ATOMS: atom_id res chain seq x y z
N MET A 1 0.58 7.20 3.30
CA MET A 1 0.80 6.09 4.24
C MET A 1 2.07 5.38 3.76
N PHE A 2 2.52 4.27 4.33
CA PHE A 2 3.63 3.53 3.74
C PHE A 2 3.18 2.10 3.48
N ASN A 3 3.33 1.62 2.24
CA ASN A 3 3.15 0.21 1.88
C ASN A 3 4.36 -0.65 2.31
N MET A 4 4.92 -0.36 3.49
CA MET A 4 6.13 -1.03 3.98
C MET A 4 5.74 -1.88 5.18
N PHE A 5 5.90 -3.19 5.02
CA PHE A 5 5.56 -4.19 6.03
C PHE A 5 6.55 -5.34 5.97
N ILE A 6 6.63 -6.11 7.05
CA ILE A 6 7.34 -7.38 7.11
C ILE A 6 6.35 -8.39 7.67
N MET A 7 6.08 -9.45 6.90
CA MET A 7 5.20 -10.55 7.29
C MET A 7 5.70 -11.86 6.67
N SER A 8 5.16 -13.00 7.09
CA SER A 8 5.53 -14.29 6.49
C SER A 8 5.11 -14.36 5.02
N ARG A 9 5.82 -15.15 4.20
CA ARG A 9 5.49 -15.35 2.78
C ARG A 9 4.01 -15.70 2.57
N ALA A 10 3.50 -16.67 3.33
CA ALA A 10 2.10 -17.07 3.24
C ALA A 10 1.11 -15.92 3.49
N LYS A 11 1.44 -14.98 4.39
CA LYS A 11 0.61 -13.80 4.65
C LYS A 11 0.70 -12.76 3.54
N VAL A 12 1.87 -12.59 2.92
CA VAL A 12 1.99 -11.76 1.71
C VAL A 12 1.15 -12.35 0.58
N ASP A 13 1.24 -13.65 0.36
CA ASP A 13 0.50 -14.34 -0.69
C ASP A 13 -1.01 -14.22 -0.47
N GLU A 14 -1.48 -14.44 0.77
CA GLU A 14 -2.90 -14.26 1.17
C GLU A 14 -3.37 -12.81 0.92
N TYR A 15 -2.58 -11.81 1.31
CA TYR A 15 -2.90 -10.41 1.07
C TYR A 15 -2.95 -10.07 -0.42
N CYS A 16 -1.96 -10.50 -1.20
CA CYS A 16 -1.90 -10.27 -2.65
C CYS A 16 -3.07 -10.92 -3.38
N SER A 17 -3.42 -12.17 -3.02
CA SER A 17 -4.57 -12.87 -3.61
C SER A 17 -5.90 -12.17 -3.31
N TRP A 18 -6.01 -11.46 -2.19
CA TRP A 18 -7.17 -10.63 -1.88
C TRP A 18 -7.13 -9.26 -2.56
N LEU A 19 -5.95 -8.65 -2.67
CA LEU A 19 -5.75 -7.28 -3.17
C LEU A 19 -5.89 -7.18 -4.69
N PHE A 20 -5.22 -8.03 -5.47
CA PHE A 20 -5.13 -7.85 -6.92
C PHE A 20 -6.49 -7.89 -7.64
N PRO A 21 -7.42 -8.82 -7.32
CA PRO A 21 -8.75 -8.79 -7.93
C PRO A 21 -9.53 -7.49 -7.68
N LEU A 22 -9.30 -6.84 -6.52
CA LEU A 22 -9.92 -5.54 -6.21
C LEU A 22 -9.30 -4.41 -7.02
N LEU A 23 -7.99 -4.45 -7.25
CA LEU A 23 -7.28 -3.47 -8.07
C LEU A 23 -7.65 -3.62 -9.55
N GLU A 24 -7.71 -4.85 -10.06
CA GLU A 24 -8.16 -5.14 -11.42
C GLU A 24 -9.58 -4.60 -11.65
N GLY A 25 -10.51 -4.88 -10.73
CA GLY A 25 -11.85 -4.31 -10.81
C GLY A 25 -11.86 -2.77 -10.71
N LEU A 26 -10.92 -2.16 -10.00
CA LEU A 26 -10.81 -0.72 -9.94
C LEU A 26 -10.31 -0.14 -11.28
N GLU A 27 -9.31 -0.77 -11.88
CA GLU A 27 -8.74 -0.38 -13.19
C GLU A 27 -9.81 -0.43 -14.28
N GLU A 28 -10.71 -1.42 -14.27
CA GLU A 28 -11.83 -1.51 -15.22
C GLU A 28 -12.84 -0.34 -15.10
N ARG A 29 -12.90 0.32 -13.93
CA ARG A 29 -13.90 1.35 -13.62
C ARG A 29 -13.35 2.78 -13.68
N ILE A 30 -12.03 2.94 -13.76
CA ILE A 30 -11.35 4.23 -13.80
C ILE A 30 -10.77 4.44 -15.19
N ASP A 31 -11.08 5.59 -15.79
CA ASP A 31 -10.33 6.08 -16.95
C ASP A 31 -9.14 6.89 -16.46
N ASP A 32 -7.94 6.33 -16.60
CA ASP A 32 -6.66 6.95 -16.21
C ASP A 32 -5.87 7.50 -17.41
N SER A 33 -6.46 7.54 -18.60
CA SER A 33 -5.79 7.99 -19.84
C SER A 33 -5.27 9.43 -19.76
N GLY A 34 -5.91 10.28 -18.94
CA GLY A 34 -5.50 11.66 -18.70
C GLY A 34 -4.57 11.87 -17.51
N TYR A 35 -4.15 10.82 -16.83
CA TYR A 35 -3.35 10.95 -15.61
C TYR A 35 -1.91 11.32 -15.92
N ASP A 36 -1.37 12.28 -15.16
CA ASP A 36 0.06 12.53 -15.13
C ASP A 36 0.80 11.40 -14.38
N ALA A 37 2.13 11.41 -14.44
CA ALA A 37 2.96 10.39 -13.78
C ALA A 37 2.74 10.29 -12.26
N PHE A 38 2.19 11.33 -11.61
CA PHE A 38 1.88 11.31 -10.20
C PHE A 38 0.52 10.67 -9.90
N ALA A 39 -0.49 11.00 -10.70
CA ALA A 39 -1.85 10.46 -10.63
C ALA A 39 -1.90 8.98 -11.05
N ALA A 40 -1.09 8.56 -12.03
CA ALA A 40 -0.96 7.16 -12.46
C ALA A 40 -0.49 6.21 -11.34
N ARG A 41 0.00 6.74 -10.21
CA ARG A 41 0.38 5.96 -9.03
C ARG A 41 -0.80 5.64 -8.10
N TYR A 42 -2.03 5.87 -8.53
CA TYR A 42 -3.22 5.61 -7.73
C TYR A 42 -3.35 4.15 -7.26
N PRO A 43 -2.97 3.09 -8.00
CA PRO A 43 -3.12 1.71 -7.51
C PRO A 43 -2.31 1.50 -6.24
N GLY A 44 -1.11 2.07 -6.17
CA GLY A 44 -0.28 2.10 -4.96
C GLY A 44 -0.98 2.79 -3.79
N ARG A 45 -1.58 3.97 -4.02
CA ARG A 45 -2.28 4.74 -2.96
C ARG A 45 -3.55 4.04 -2.47
N VAL A 46 -4.23 3.33 -3.35
CA VAL A 46 -5.40 2.53 -3.00
C VAL A 46 -4.96 1.30 -2.20
N SER A 47 -3.92 0.61 -2.64
CA SER A 47 -3.35 -0.54 -1.92
C SER A 47 -2.94 -0.17 -0.48
N GLU A 48 -2.42 1.04 -0.25
CA GLU A 48 -2.10 1.53 1.09
C GLU A 48 -3.34 1.58 2.01
N ARG A 49 -4.50 1.99 1.48
CA ARG A 49 -5.75 2.01 2.25
C ARG A 49 -6.32 0.61 2.43
N LEU A 50 -6.23 -0.23 1.40
CA LEU A 50 -6.74 -1.59 1.43
C LEU A 50 -5.98 -2.48 2.41
N MET A 51 -4.70 -2.21 2.67
CA MET A 51 -3.93 -2.90 3.71
C MET A 51 -4.61 -2.78 5.10
N ASP A 52 -5.02 -1.58 5.50
CA ASP A 52 -5.70 -1.36 6.78
C ASP A 52 -7.05 -2.09 6.84
N VAL A 53 -7.78 -2.16 5.72
CA VAL A 53 -9.03 -2.91 5.62
C VAL A 53 -8.76 -4.40 5.79
N TRP A 54 -7.77 -4.95 5.08
CA TRP A 54 -7.40 -6.35 5.15
C TRP A 54 -6.97 -6.78 6.56
N LEU A 55 -6.18 -5.94 7.24
CA LEU A 55 -5.77 -6.19 8.63
C LEU A 55 -6.98 -6.26 9.58
N ARG A 56 -7.97 -5.38 9.39
CA ARG A 56 -9.22 -5.39 10.19
C ARG A 56 -10.07 -6.61 9.91
N THR A 57 -10.15 -7.08 8.67
CA THR A 57 -10.94 -8.26 8.30
C THR A 57 -10.30 -9.57 8.76
N THR A 58 -8.95 -9.62 8.83
CA THR A 58 -8.20 -10.82 9.25
C THR A 58 -7.93 -10.88 10.75
N GLY A 59 -8.24 -9.79 11.49
CA GLY A 59 -7.99 -9.71 12.93
C GLY A 59 -6.52 -9.66 13.31
N LEU A 60 -5.63 -9.29 12.36
CA LEU A 60 -4.19 -9.24 12.59
C LEU A 60 -3.80 -7.95 13.33
N SER A 61 -2.93 -8.09 14.33
CA SER A 61 -2.35 -6.94 15.04
C SER A 61 -1.15 -6.37 14.28
N LEU A 62 -1.16 -5.07 14.01
CA LEU A 62 -0.02 -4.35 13.42
C LEU A 62 0.96 -3.90 14.50
N TYR A 63 2.24 -4.27 14.36
CA TYR A 63 3.32 -3.61 15.09
C TYR A 63 3.93 -2.49 14.24
N ARG A 64 3.95 -1.26 14.77
CA ARG A 64 4.56 -0.10 14.09
C ARG A 64 6.01 0.04 14.51
N ALA A 65 6.93 -0.22 13.59
CA ALA A 65 8.33 0.17 13.76
C ALA A 65 8.48 1.69 13.53
N SER A 66 9.17 2.37 14.45
CA SER A 66 9.54 3.78 14.25
C SER A 66 10.62 3.87 13.15
N ARG A 67 10.39 4.64 12.09
CA ARG A 67 11.48 5.02 11.18
C ARG A 67 12.35 6.07 11.87
N ARG A 68 13.66 5.83 11.99
CA ARG A 68 14.61 6.91 12.25
C ARG A 68 14.67 7.79 10.99
N GLN A 69 14.38 9.08 11.13
CA GLN A 69 14.80 10.05 10.13
C GLN A 69 16.29 10.30 10.35
N SER A 70 17.15 9.85 9.45
CA SER A 70 18.53 10.33 9.42
C SER A 70 18.50 11.79 8.97
N GLY A 71 18.66 12.71 9.93
CA GLY A 71 18.90 14.11 9.63
C GLY A 71 20.28 14.26 8.99
N THR A 72 20.32 14.64 7.71
CA THR A 72 21.53 15.09 7.03
C THR A 72 21.31 16.51 6.52
N GLY A 73 22.11 17.44 7.04
CA GLY A 73 22.51 18.67 6.32
C GLY A 73 21.85 19.98 6.71
N GLN A 74 22.12 20.51 7.91
CA GLN A 74 22.32 21.97 8.02
C GLN A 74 23.75 22.25 7.52
N LEU A 75 23.88 22.67 6.26
CA LEU A 75 25.06 23.38 5.77
C LEU A 75 24.76 24.87 5.97
N GLY A 76 25.44 25.48 6.93
CA GLY A 76 25.56 26.92 7.08
C GLY A 76 26.81 27.44 6.40
#